data_AF-A0AAE8ZP39-F1
#
_entry.id   AF-A0AAE8ZP39-F1
#
_cell.length_a   1.000
_cell.length_b   1.000
_cell.length_c   1.000
_cell.angle_alpha   90.00
_cell.angle_beta   90.00
_cell.angle_gamma   90.00
#
_symmetry.space_group_name_H-M   'P 1'
#
loop_
_entity.id
_entity.type
_entity.pdbx_description
1 polymer ?
#
loop_
_entity_poly.entity_id
_entity_poly.type
_entity_poly.pdbx_seq_one_letter_code
_entity_poly.pdbx_strand_id
1 'polypeptide(L)'
;MPYAPLKAAWRYLDNKFTIFSVWVDKIVQDRNLLSVPETVWLFFSYSVYLNFICALLAFIGGVLCFTLGLYYSTFYTRINCENGLNIWIPLNNLIATWTGFFAVKALHIRWSAFVHLVFTATMTPLMLIAAIFATTQVPVWYEEQRMSRGGKNWGYWNANGDIALAICSYTIVCLSVFELFVYYKYWLPGGQILRTRNV
;
A
#
# COMPACT_ATOMS: atom_id res chain seq x y z
N MET A 1 -42.21 -13.09 -21.79
CA MET A 1 -41.30 -13.12 -20.61
C MET A 1 -40.11 -12.20 -20.87
N PRO A 2 -39.89 -11.14 -20.06
CA PRO A 2 -39.09 -9.97 -20.43
C PRO A 2 -37.62 -10.08 -19.95
N TYR A 3 -36.86 -11.07 -20.42
CA TYR A 3 -35.43 -11.26 -20.07
C TYR A 3 -34.45 -10.91 -21.20
N ALA A 4 -34.95 -10.57 -22.40
CA ALA A 4 -34.13 -10.29 -23.58
C ALA A 4 -33.18 -9.07 -23.47
N PRO A 5 -33.57 -7.91 -22.89
CA PRO A 5 -32.71 -6.72 -22.89
C PRO A 5 -31.52 -6.85 -21.92
N LEU A 6 -31.71 -7.51 -20.78
CA LEU A 6 -30.64 -7.79 -19.81
C LEU A 6 -29.58 -8.73 -20.39
N LYS A 7 -29.98 -9.76 -21.15
CA LYS A 7 -29.04 -10.70 -21.78
C LYS A 7 -28.22 -10.06 -22.90
N ALA A 8 -28.82 -9.14 -23.66
CA ALA A 8 -28.11 -8.38 -24.69
C ALA A 8 -27.13 -7.36 -24.08
N ALA A 9 -27.55 -6.64 -23.03
CA ALA A 9 -26.69 -5.71 -22.29
C ALA A 9 -25.50 -6.44 -21.63
N TRP A 10 -25.74 -7.61 -21.01
CA TRP A 10 -24.68 -8.44 -20.44
C TRP A 10 -23.66 -8.89 -21.49
N ARG A 11 -24.10 -9.39 -22.65
CA ARG A 11 -23.20 -9.79 -23.74
C ARG A 11 -22.39 -8.62 -24.28
N TYR A 12 -22.99 -7.43 -24.36
CA TYR A 12 -22.29 -6.23 -24.79
C TYR A 12 -21.18 -5.82 -23.79
N LEU A 13 -21.48 -5.85 -22.49
CA LEU A 13 -20.50 -5.58 -21.44
C LEU A 13 -19.38 -6.64 -21.44
N ASP A 14 -19.74 -7.92 -21.54
CA ASP A 14 -18.81 -9.05 -21.57
C ASP A 14 -17.84 -8.97 -22.76
N ASN A 15 -18.34 -8.65 -23.96
CA ASN A 15 -17.48 -8.39 -25.12
C ASN A 15 -16.54 -7.21 -24.90
N LYS A 16 -16.99 -6.13 -24.27
CA LYS A 16 -16.11 -4.99 -23.94
C LYS A 16 -15.03 -5.37 -22.94
N PHE A 17 -15.38 -6.10 -21.88
CA PHE A 17 -14.41 -6.60 -20.91
C PHE A 17 -13.40 -7.56 -21.54
N THR A 18 -13.86 -8.42 -22.47
CA THR A 18 -12.99 -9.33 -23.22
C THR A 18 -12.02 -8.58 -24.13
N ILE A 19 -12.50 -7.58 -24.87
CA ILE A 19 -11.61 -6.75 -25.72
C ILE A 19 -10.58 -6.02 -24.85
N PHE A 20 -11.02 -5.46 -23.73
CA PHE A 20 -10.13 -4.80 -22.78
C PHE A 20 -9.09 -5.76 -22.18
N SER A 21 -9.49 -6.95 -21.74
CA SER A 21 -8.59 -7.92 -21.12
C SER A 21 -7.53 -8.42 -22.10
N VAL A 22 -7.91 -8.70 -23.35
CA VAL A 22 -6.98 -9.10 -24.42
C VAL A 22 -6.00 -7.97 -24.73
N TRP A 23 -6.46 -6.71 -24.75
CA TRP A 23 -5.59 -5.55 -24.97
C TRP A 23 -4.60 -5.36 -23.83
N VAL A 24 -5.04 -5.48 -22.58
CA VAL A 24 -4.16 -5.42 -21.40
C VAL A 24 -3.16 -6.57 -21.39
N ASP A 25 -3.59 -7.80 -21.68
CA ASP A 25 -2.70 -8.97 -21.73
C ASP A 25 -1.59 -8.74 -22.75
N LYS A 26 -1.91 -8.29 -23.97
CA LYS A 26 -0.89 -7.98 -24.98
C LYS A 26 0.16 -6.99 -24.46
N ILE A 27 -0.29 -5.92 -23.79
CA ILE A 27 0.61 -4.93 -23.18
C ILE A 27 1.49 -5.54 -22.09
N VAL A 28 0.92 -6.36 -21.21
CA VAL A 28 1.66 -7.00 -20.11
C VAL A 28 2.68 -8.00 -20.66
N GLN A 29 2.30 -8.77 -21.69
CA GLN A 29 3.16 -9.75 -22.32
C GLN A 29 4.35 -9.10 -23.06
N ASP A 30 4.16 -7.94 -23.66
CA ASP A 30 5.24 -7.25 -24.36
C ASP A 30 6.27 -6.62 -23.41
N ARG A 31 6.04 -6.65 -22.09
CA ARG A 31 6.85 -5.93 -21.09
C ARG A 31 7.54 -6.87 -20.12
N ASN A 32 8.75 -6.49 -19.72
CA ASN A 32 9.54 -7.19 -18.72
C ASN A 32 10.30 -6.22 -17.82
N LEU A 33 10.70 -6.70 -16.64
CA LEU A 33 11.57 -5.97 -15.71
C LEU A 33 13.06 -6.28 -15.94
N LEU A 34 13.40 -7.08 -16.95
CA LEU A 34 14.77 -7.48 -17.27
C LEU A 34 15.63 -6.32 -17.82
N SER A 35 14.98 -5.23 -18.27
CA SER A 35 15.67 -4.04 -18.79
C SER A 35 16.14 -3.06 -17.70
N VAL A 36 15.81 -3.34 -16.43
CA VAL A 36 16.19 -2.50 -15.28
C VAL A 36 17.69 -2.70 -14.96
N PRO A 37 18.48 -1.63 -14.80
CA PRO A 37 19.88 -1.73 -14.40
C PRO A 37 20.04 -2.44 -13.05
N GLU A 38 21.10 -3.24 -12.90
CA GLU A 38 21.34 -4.09 -11.72
C GLU A 38 21.34 -3.31 -10.39
N THR A 39 21.96 -2.13 -10.36
CA THR A 39 22.00 -1.28 -9.17
C THR A 39 20.60 -0.81 -8.76
N VAL A 40 19.78 -0.38 -9.72
CA VAL A 40 18.40 0.05 -9.50
C VAL A 40 17.53 -1.15 -9.10
N TRP A 41 17.77 -2.31 -9.71
CA TRP A 41 17.06 -3.55 -9.42
C TRP A 41 17.30 -4.05 -7.99
N LEU A 42 18.53 -3.93 -7.47
CA LEU A 42 18.85 -4.23 -6.08
C LEU A 42 18.06 -3.33 -5.13
N PHE A 43 18.05 -2.01 -5.37
CA PHE A 43 17.26 -1.08 -4.54
C PHE A 43 15.76 -1.35 -4.62
N PHE A 44 15.23 -1.68 -5.81
CA PHE A 44 13.84 -2.09 -5.98
C PHE A 44 13.51 -3.37 -5.22
N SER A 45 14.42 -4.35 -5.22
CA SER A 45 14.24 -5.57 -4.44
C SER A 45 14.20 -5.26 -2.95
N TYR A 46 15.16 -4.46 -2.45
CA TYR A 46 15.18 -4.05 -1.04
C TYR A 46 13.96 -3.21 -0.65
N SER A 47 13.46 -2.35 -1.53
CA SER A 47 12.27 -1.53 -1.24
C SER A 47 11.06 -2.42 -0.98
N VAL A 48 10.84 -3.46 -1.80
CA VAL A 48 9.71 -4.39 -1.61
C VAL A 48 9.82 -5.13 -0.28
N TYR A 49 11.00 -5.61 0.12
CA TYR A 49 11.19 -6.27 1.43
C TYR A 49 11.00 -5.32 2.60
N LEU A 50 11.57 -4.11 2.53
CA LEU A 50 11.42 -3.11 3.59
C LEU A 50 9.97 -2.65 3.72
N ASN A 51 9.28 -2.47 2.59
CA ASN A 51 7.86 -2.13 2.56
C ASN A 51 7.02 -3.19 3.27
N PHE A 52 7.29 -4.48 3.01
CA PHE A 52 6.64 -5.58 3.72
C PHE A 52 6.88 -5.54 5.24
N ILE A 53 8.13 -5.35 5.68
CA ILE A 53 8.47 -5.29 7.11
C ILE A 53 7.76 -4.11 7.78
N CYS A 54 7.83 -2.92 7.18
CA CYS A 54 7.14 -1.74 7.70
C CYS A 54 5.62 -1.93 7.72
N ALA A 55 5.04 -2.54 6.69
CA ALA A 55 3.60 -2.80 6.63
C ALA A 55 3.15 -3.80 7.69
N LEU A 56 3.99 -4.80 8.00
CA LEU A 56 3.74 -5.78 9.05
C LEU A 56 3.75 -5.12 10.43
N LEU A 57 4.76 -4.29 10.70
CA LEU A 57 4.83 -3.52 11.95
C LEU A 57 3.64 -2.55 12.07
N ALA A 58 3.25 -1.89 10.98
CA ALA A 58 2.09 -1.01 10.94
C ALA A 58 0.79 -1.77 11.24
N PHE A 59 0.62 -2.96 10.66
CA PHE A 59 -0.53 -3.83 10.91
C PHE A 59 -0.59 -4.28 12.38
N ILE A 60 0.52 -4.76 12.95
CA ILE A 60 0.59 -5.17 14.35
C ILE A 60 0.25 -3.99 15.27
N GLY A 61 0.80 -2.80 15.00
CA GLY A 61 0.48 -1.59 15.76
C GLY A 61 -1.00 -1.21 15.67
N GLY A 62 -1.61 -1.31 14.49
CA GLY A 62 -3.04 -1.10 14.31
C GLY A 62 -3.91 -2.05 15.13
N VAL A 63 -3.56 -3.34 15.16
CA VAL A 63 -4.25 -4.35 15.98
C VAL A 63 -4.09 -4.04 17.48
N LEU A 64 -2.90 -3.61 17.92
CA LEU A 64 -2.68 -3.22 19.31
C LEU A 64 -3.52 -1.99 19.70
N CYS A 65 -3.58 -0.93 18.86
CA CYS A 65 -4.46 0.23 19.08
C CYS A 65 -5.93 -0.20 19.21
N PHE A 66 -6.40 -1.06 18.32
CA PHE A 66 -7.78 -1.55 18.35
C PHE A 66 -8.10 -2.35 19.61
N THR A 67 -7.23 -3.29 19.99
CA THR A 67 -7.41 -4.09 21.23
C THR A 67 -7.35 -3.23 22.49
N LEU A 68 -6.49 -2.21 22.54
CA LEU A 68 -6.46 -1.23 23.63
C LEU A 68 -7.73 -0.39 23.69
N GLY A 69 -8.27 0.01 22.53
CA GLY A 69 -9.56 0.70 22.43
C GLY A 69 -10.72 -0.15 22.97
N LEU A 70 -10.74 -1.45 22.70
CA LEU A 70 -11.75 -2.36 23.26
C LEU A 70 -11.62 -2.54 24.78
N TYR A 71 -10.40 -2.58 25.30
CA TYR A 71 -10.16 -2.75 26.74
C TYR A 71 -10.47 -1.48 27.55
N TYR A 72 -10.21 -0.29 26.97
CA TYR A 72 -10.45 1.01 27.60
C TYR A 72 -11.40 1.87 26.76
N SER A 73 -12.68 1.92 27.15
CA SER A 73 -13.73 2.65 26.41
C SER A 73 -13.50 4.16 26.27
N THR A 74 -12.69 4.76 27.15
CA THR A 74 -12.25 6.16 27.01
C THR A 74 -11.31 6.38 25.83
N PHE A 75 -10.46 5.39 25.52
CA PHE A 75 -9.62 5.46 24.33
C PHE A 75 -10.44 5.26 23.08
N TYR A 76 -11.44 4.38 23.10
CA TYR A 76 -12.37 4.17 22.00
C TYR A 76 -13.04 5.47 21.50
N THR A 77 -13.37 6.40 22.41
CA THR A 77 -14.08 7.65 22.08
C THR A 77 -13.16 8.86 21.82
N ARG A 78 -11.96 8.90 22.41
CA ARG A 78 -11.02 10.04 22.28
C ARG A 78 -9.92 9.82 21.26
N ILE A 79 -9.43 8.59 21.16
CA ILE A 79 -8.30 8.21 20.33
C ILE A 79 -8.88 7.19 19.37
N ASN A 80 -9.21 7.64 18.16
CA ASN A 80 -10.09 6.96 17.22
C ASN A 80 -9.46 5.66 16.64
N CYS A 81 -9.18 4.70 17.53
CA CYS A 81 -8.71 3.35 17.26
C CYS A 81 -9.84 2.47 16.70
N GLU A 82 -11.10 2.96 16.65
CA GLU A 82 -12.27 2.18 16.20
C GLU A 82 -12.42 2.13 14.68
N ASN A 83 -11.94 3.14 13.96
CA ASN A 83 -12.19 3.29 12.52
C ASN A 83 -11.57 2.17 11.65
N GLY A 84 -10.73 1.31 12.22
CA GLY A 84 -10.11 0.18 11.53
C GLY A 84 -9.12 0.56 10.42
N LEU A 85 -8.98 1.85 10.09
CA LEU A 85 -8.08 2.35 9.03
C LEU A 85 -6.64 1.92 9.27
N ASN A 86 -6.19 1.97 10.53
CA ASN A 86 -4.84 1.55 10.95
C ASN A 86 -4.61 0.04 10.84
N ILE A 87 -5.65 -0.76 10.63
CA ILE A 87 -5.57 -2.21 10.41
C ILE A 87 -5.71 -2.51 8.92
N TRP A 88 -6.81 -2.06 8.31
CA TRP A 88 -7.18 -2.44 6.95
C TRP A 88 -6.22 -1.88 5.90
N ILE A 89 -5.72 -0.66 6.07
CA ILE A 89 -4.81 -0.06 5.10
C ILE A 89 -3.45 -0.80 5.12
N PRO A 90 -2.76 -0.98 6.26
CA PRO A 90 -1.53 -1.77 6.30
C PRO A 90 -1.72 -3.23 5.87
N LEU A 91 -2.85 -3.86 6.20
CA LEU A 91 -3.17 -5.22 5.75
C LEU A 91 -3.26 -5.32 4.22
N ASN A 92 -3.97 -4.38 3.58
CA ASN A 92 -4.04 -4.34 2.13
C ASN A 92 -2.68 -4.05 1.50
N ASN A 93 -1.84 -3.25 2.15
CA ASN A 93 -0.46 -3.02 1.71
C ASN A 93 0.44 -4.28 1.88
N LEU A 94 0.18 -5.14 2.87
CA LEU A 94 0.84 -6.45 2.96
C LEU A 94 0.48 -7.36 1.78
N ILE A 95 -0.79 -7.34 1.35
CA ILE A 95 -1.22 -8.08 0.16
C ILE A 95 -0.55 -7.50 -1.09
N ALA A 96 -0.45 -6.17 -1.21
CA ALA A 96 0.27 -5.50 -2.28
C ALA A 96 1.75 -5.94 -2.36
N THR A 97 2.47 -5.84 -1.24
CA THR A 97 3.89 -6.22 -1.17
C THR A 97 4.12 -7.72 -1.43
N TRP A 98 3.15 -8.58 -1.10
CA TRP A 98 3.18 -9.99 -1.49
C TRP A 98 3.23 -10.20 -3.01
N THR A 99 2.45 -9.41 -3.77
CA THR A 99 2.53 -9.43 -5.25
C THR A 99 3.87 -8.90 -5.75
N GLY A 100 4.50 -7.98 -5.00
CA GLY A 100 5.86 -7.50 -5.23
C GLY A 100 6.91 -8.60 -5.10
N PHE A 101 6.78 -9.50 -4.13
CA PHE A 101 7.70 -10.64 -4.00
C PHE A 101 7.67 -11.54 -5.24
N PHE A 102 6.48 -11.79 -5.80
CA PHE A 102 6.37 -12.52 -7.06
C PHE A 102 6.94 -11.73 -8.23
N ALA A 103 6.79 -10.41 -8.28
CA ALA A 103 7.40 -9.57 -9.31
C ALA A 103 8.94 -9.61 -9.27
N VAL A 104 9.53 -9.67 -8.06
CA VAL A 104 10.98 -9.73 -7.86
C VAL A 104 11.54 -11.13 -8.12
N LYS A 105 10.87 -12.19 -7.66
CA LYS A 105 11.38 -13.57 -7.72
C LYS A 105 10.98 -14.32 -8.99
N ALA A 106 9.82 -14.02 -9.55
CA ALA A 106 9.28 -14.70 -10.72
C ALA A 106 9.22 -13.74 -11.92
N LEU A 107 10.39 -13.24 -12.34
CA LEU A 107 10.56 -12.33 -13.48
C LEU A 107 9.96 -12.82 -14.81
N HIS A 108 9.81 -14.14 -14.95
CA HIS A 108 9.16 -14.77 -16.11
C HIS A 108 7.63 -14.62 -16.10
N ILE A 109 7.02 -14.40 -14.93
CA ILE A 109 5.59 -14.17 -14.77
C ILE A 109 5.35 -12.67 -14.94
N ARG A 110 5.00 -12.25 -16.16
CA ARG A 110 4.83 -10.82 -16.50
C ARG A 110 3.65 -10.16 -15.78
N TRP A 111 2.62 -10.94 -15.48
CA TRP A 111 1.42 -10.48 -14.78
C TRP A 111 1.67 -10.02 -13.34
N SER A 112 2.63 -10.63 -12.63
CA SER A 112 2.92 -10.24 -11.23
C SER A 112 3.41 -8.80 -11.14
N ALA A 113 4.25 -8.38 -12.09
CA ALA A 113 4.76 -7.01 -12.18
C ALA A 113 3.65 -5.98 -12.43
N PHE A 114 2.69 -6.30 -13.31
CA PHE A 114 1.54 -5.42 -13.58
C PHE A 114 0.60 -5.32 -12.36
N VAL A 115 0.29 -6.45 -11.74
CA VAL A 115 -0.55 -6.50 -10.55
C VAL A 115 0.10 -5.69 -9.42
N HIS A 116 1.40 -5.88 -9.19
CA HIS A 116 2.15 -5.11 -8.21
C HIS A 116 2.10 -3.61 -8.51
N LEU A 117 2.32 -3.19 -9.75
CA LEU A 117 2.18 -1.78 -10.14
C LEU A 117 0.81 -1.19 -9.78
N VAL A 118 -0.28 -1.89 -10.10
CA VAL A 118 -1.65 -1.42 -9.79
C VAL A 118 -1.89 -1.33 -8.29
N PHE A 119 -1.46 -2.35 -7.54
CA PHE A 119 -1.57 -2.35 -6.08
C PHE A 119 -0.72 -1.26 -5.44
N THR A 120 0.54 -1.09 -5.82
CA THR A 120 1.39 -0.02 -5.30
C THR A 120 0.81 1.36 -5.65
N ALA A 121 0.29 1.56 -6.86
CA ALA A 121 -0.32 2.82 -7.26
C ALA A 121 -1.57 3.18 -6.44
N THR A 122 -2.40 2.18 -6.11
CA THR A 122 -3.62 2.38 -5.32
C THR A 122 -3.34 2.46 -3.82
N MET A 123 -2.37 1.71 -3.30
CA MET A 123 -2.01 1.72 -1.88
C MET A 123 -1.19 2.94 -1.48
N THR A 124 -0.40 3.53 -2.37
CA THR A 124 0.40 4.74 -2.06
C THR A 124 -0.43 5.88 -1.45
N PRO A 125 -1.55 6.34 -2.05
CA PRO A 125 -2.37 7.39 -1.45
C PRO A 125 -3.08 6.92 -0.17
N LEU A 126 -3.48 5.65 -0.08
CA LEU A 126 -4.10 5.11 1.14
C LEU A 126 -3.12 5.07 2.31
N MET A 127 -1.87 4.66 2.06
CA MET A 127 -0.79 4.66 3.05
C MET A 127 -0.43 6.07 3.50
N LEU A 128 -0.53 7.07 2.62
CA LEU A 128 -0.36 8.47 2.99
C LEU A 128 -1.46 8.94 3.94
N ILE A 129 -2.72 8.56 3.69
CA ILE A 129 -3.84 8.84 4.61
C ILE A 129 -3.57 8.19 5.98
N ALA A 130 -3.14 6.93 6.01
CA ALA A 130 -2.80 6.24 7.26
C ALA A 130 -1.64 6.92 8.01
N ALA A 131 -0.62 7.40 7.30
CA ALA A 131 0.50 8.13 7.90
C ALA A 131 0.06 9.46 8.55
N ILE A 132 -0.77 10.23 7.85
CA ILE A 132 -1.34 11.48 8.38
C ILE A 132 -2.24 11.19 9.58
N PHE A 133 -3.03 10.11 9.53
CA PHE A 133 -3.85 9.73 10.66
C PHE A 133 -3.01 9.36 11.88
N ALA A 134 -1.97 8.53 11.73
CA ALA A 134 -1.07 8.18 12.82
C ALA A 134 -0.40 9.41 13.47
N THR A 135 0.03 10.39 12.66
CA THR A 135 0.63 11.63 13.20
C THR A 135 -0.35 12.51 13.97
N THR A 136 -1.62 12.57 13.55
CA THR A 136 -2.63 13.39 14.23
C THR A 136 -3.06 12.81 15.59
N GLN A 137 -2.87 11.51 15.83
CA GLN A 137 -3.17 10.86 17.12
C GLN A 137 -2.08 11.09 18.19
N VAL A 138 -0.83 11.35 17.79
CA VAL A 138 0.30 11.60 18.70
C VAL A 138 0.03 12.68 19.76
N PRO A 139 -0.44 13.90 19.41
CA PRO A 139 -0.73 14.93 20.42
C PRO A 139 -1.85 14.50 21.38
N VAL A 140 -2.85 13.76 20.91
CA VAL A 140 -3.96 13.27 21.72
C VAL A 140 -3.46 12.32 22.81
N TRP A 141 -2.51 11.43 22.48
CA TRP A 141 -1.87 10.56 23.47
C TRP A 141 -1.09 11.34 24.54
N TYR A 142 -0.40 12.41 24.15
CA TYR A 142 0.31 13.27 25.10
C TYR A 142 -0.63 14.06 26.01
N GLU A 143 -1.78 14.51 25.49
CA GLU A 143 -2.82 15.14 26.31
C GLU A 143 -3.42 14.17 27.31
N GLU A 144 -3.72 12.95 26.89
CA GLU A 144 -4.25 11.90 27.76
C GLU A 144 -3.23 11.49 28.84
N GLN A 145 -1.94 11.48 28.52
CA GLN A 145 -0.86 11.31 29.51
C GLN A 145 -0.88 12.41 30.58
N ARG A 146 -1.12 13.67 30.18
CA ARG A 146 -1.20 14.81 31.13
C ARG A 146 -2.44 14.73 32.02
N MET A 147 -3.54 14.16 31.52
CA MET A 147 -4.78 13.98 32.27
C MET A 147 -4.77 12.75 33.18
N SER A 148 -3.89 11.78 32.93
CA SER A 148 -3.76 10.55 33.70
C SER A 148 -3.26 10.81 35.13
N ARG A 149 -4.19 10.85 36.09
CA ARG A 149 -3.89 10.93 37.53
C ARG A 149 -3.54 9.55 38.07
N GLY A 150 -2.27 9.15 37.99
CA GLY A 150 -1.83 7.88 38.59
C GLY A 150 -0.41 7.40 38.30
N GLY A 151 0.49 8.24 37.77
CA GLY A 151 1.90 7.85 37.52
C GLY A 151 2.08 6.77 36.44
N LYS A 152 1.04 6.49 35.66
CA LYS A 152 1.02 5.49 34.60
C LYS A 152 1.47 6.15 33.29
N ASN A 153 2.66 5.80 32.79
CA ASN A 153 3.27 6.32 31.55
C ASN A 153 2.67 5.76 30.24
N TRP A 154 1.41 5.35 30.25
CA TRP A 154 0.82 4.57 29.16
C TRP A 154 0.57 5.44 27.93
N GLY A 155 0.18 6.71 28.12
CA GLY A 155 0.03 7.66 27.03
C GLY A 155 1.37 8.01 26.38
N TYR A 156 2.45 8.06 27.14
CA TYR A 156 3.80 8.25 26.59
C TYR A 156 4.23 7.07 25.69
N TRP A 157 4.04 5.83 26.14
CA TRP A 157 4.39 4.65 25.35
C TRP A 157 3.56 4.54 24.07
N ASN A 158 2.26 4.82 24.14
CA ASN A 158 1.39 4.79 22.95
C ASN A 158 1.69 5.95 21.98
N ALA A 159 2.01 7.15 22.49
CA ALA A 159 2.46 8.26 21.64
C ALA A 159 3.72 7.90 20.85
N ASN A 160 4.70 7.26 21.51
CA ASN A 160 5.91 6.78 20.84
C ASN A 160 5.62 5.66 19.83
N GLY A 161 4.65 4.79 20.14
CA GLY A 161 4.13 3.79 19.21
C GLY A 161 3.59 4.45 17.94
N ASP A 162 2.69 5.44 18.07
CA ASP A 162 2.12 6.15 16.93
C ASP A 162 3.16 6.94 16.13
N ILE A 163 4.18 7.51 16.78
CA ILE A 163 5.32 8.12 16.10
C ILE A 163 6.08 7.07 15.26
N ALA A 164 6.38 5.91 15.84
CA ALA A 164 7.06 4.84 15.11
C ALA A 164 6.23 4.31 13.94
N LEU A 165 4.92 4.17 14.12
CA LEU A 165 3.98 3.76 13.07
C LEU A 165 3.87 4.81 11.97
N ALA A 166 3.87 6.10 12.31
CA ALA A 166 3.91 7.19 11.34
C ALA A 166 5.20 7.15 10.52
N ILE A 167 6.37 6.97 11.16
CA ILE A 167 7.66 6.84 10.47
C ILE A 167 7.64 5.64 9.52
N CYS A 168 7.13 4.49 9.97
CA CYS A 168 6.98 3.31 9.11
C CYS A 168 6.07 3.59 7.91
N SER A 169 4.94 4.26 8.14
CA SER A 169 3.95 4.56 7.10
C SER A 169 4.47 5.56 6.07
N TYR A 170 5.19 6.62 6.49
CA TYR A 170 5.87 7.53 5.57
C TYR A 170 7.00 6.83 4.81
N THR A 171 7.73 5.93 5.46
CA THR A 171 8.76 5.12 4.80
C THR A 171 8.14 4.28 3.68
N ILE A 172 7.01 3.61 3.95
CA ILE A 172 6.25 2.86 2.95
C ILE A 172 5.87 3.77 1.77
N VAL A 173 5.33 4.96 2.02
CA VAL A 173 4.97 5.90 0.95
C VAL A 173 6.17 6.25 0.08
N CYS A 174 7.32 6.59 0.68
CA CYS A 174 8.55 6.90 -0.05
C CYS A 174 9.03 5.70 -0.89
N LEU A 175 9.03 4.50 -0.32
CA LEU A 175 9.41 3.27 -1.03
C LEU A 175 8.45 2.97 -2.21
N SER A 176 7.14 3.10 -1.99
CA SER A 176 6.13 2.90 -3.03
C SER A 176 6.26 3.93 -4.16
N VAL A 177 6.56 5.19 -3.85
CA VAL A 177 6.83 6.23 -4.88
C VAL A 177 8.07 5.87 -5.70
N PHE A 178 9.14 5.37 -5.06
CA PHE A 178 10.32 4.89 -5.76
C PHE A 178 10.00 3.69 -6.68
N GLU A 179 9.23 2.73 -6.19
CA GLU A 179 8.79 1.57 -7.00
C GLU A 179 7.97 2.02 -8.22
N LEU A 180 7.02 2.94 -8.03
CA LEU A 180 6.23 3.52 -9.11
C LEU A 180 7.11 4.26 -10.13
N PHE A 181 8.15 4.96 -9.66
CA PHE A 181 9.12 5.60 -10.55
C PHE A 181 9.89 4.58 -11.39
N VAL A 182 10.32 3.46 -10.80
CA VAL A 182 10.99 2.37 -11.53
C VAL A 182 10.05 1.78 -12.59
N TYR A 183 8.79 1.51 -12.24
CA TYR A 183 7.79 1.04 -13.21
C TYR A 183 7.55 2.07 -14.32
N TYR A 184 7.41 3.35 -13.98
CA TYR A 184 7.21 4.40 -14.96
C TYR A 184 8.37 4.50 -15.95
N LYS A 185 9.61 4.45 -15.45
CA LYS A 185 10.82 4.63 -16.26
C LYS A 185 11.18 3.41 -17.10
N TYR A 186 11.04 2.21 -16.55
CA TYR A 186 11.59 0.99 -17.16
C TYR A 186 10.52 0.05 -17.72
N TRP A 187 9.29 0.10 -17.19
CA TRP A 187 8.21 -0.81 -17.59
C TRP A 187 7.13 -0.13 -18.46
N LEU A 188 6.83 1.16 -18.27
CA LEU A 188 5.87 1.91 -19.10
C LEU A 188 6.52 2.51 -20.37
N PRO A 189 5.76 2.64 -21.50
CA PRO A 189 6.31 3.10 -22.78
C PRO A 189 6.78 4.56 -22.73
N GLY A 190 6.08 5.41 -21.98
CA GLY A 190 6.44 6.83 -21.83
C GLY A 190 7.84 7.02 -21.25
N GLY A 191 8.22 6.19 -20.27
CA GLY A 191 9.58 6.20 -19.70
C GLY A 191 10.64 5.66 -20.66
N GLN A 192 10.31 4.67 -21.48
CA GLN A 192 11.21 4.11 -22.49
C GLN A 192 11.46 5.08 -23.67
N ILE A 193 10.43 5.83 -24.10
CA ILE A 193 10.55 6.88 -25.15
C ILE A 193 11.38 8.09 -24.66
N LEU A 194 11.29 8.43 -23.37
CA LEU A 194 12.14 9.46 -22.76
C LEU A 194 13.62 9.02 -22.69
N ARG A 195 13.88 7.70 -22.55
CA ARG A 195 15.24 7.15 -22.55
C ARG A 195 15.90 7.31 -23.91
N THR A 196 15.19 7.08 -25.02
CA THR A 196 15.75 7.21 -26.38
C THR A 196 16.04 8.65 -26.80
N ARG A 197 15.52 9.64 -26.08
CA ARG A 197 15.84 11.07 -26.31
C ARG A 197 17.06 11.58 -25.53
N ASN A 198 17.52 10.83 -24.53
CA ASN A 198 18.64 11.20 -23.66
C ASN A 198 19.92 10.37 -23.93
N VAL A 199 20.00 9.73 -25.11
CA VAL A 199 21.21 9.07 -25.62
C VAL A 199 21.71 9.85 -26.81
#